data_AF-A0AAE4TJ29-F1
#
_entry.id   AF-A0AAE4TJ29-F1
#
_cell.length_a   1.000
_cell.length_b   1.000
_cell.length_c   1.000
_cell.angle_alpha   90.00
_cell.angle_beta   90.00
_cell.angle_gamma   90.00
#
_symmetry.space_group_name_H-M   'P 1'
#
loop_
_entity.id
_entity.type
_entity.pdbx_description
1 polymer ?
#
loop_
_entity_poly.entity_id
_entity_poly.type
_entity_poly.pdbx_seq_one_letter_code
_entity_poly.pdbx_strand_id
1 'polypeptide(L)' 'MLASFKKQNYVKSFLIGMTALTLPTFFTNTGIPKIKSEKLSDGQKVSADYSRSLEGIKEEVNYFEQEK' A
#
# COMPACT_ATOMS: atom_id res chain seq x y z
N MET A 1 -38.07 -36.03 -13.99
CA MET A 1 -37.20 -34.92 -13.52
C MET A 1 -36.10 -34.71 -14.56
N LEU A 2 -36.11 -33.57 -15.26
CA LEU A 2 -35.06 -33.22 -16.23
C LEU A 2 -33.81 -32.76 -15.46
N ALA A 3 -32.80 -33.62 -15.36
CA ALA A 3 -31.49 -33.25 -14.84
C ALA A 3 -30.81 -32.31 -15.84
N SER A 4 -30.97 -31.00 -15.63
CA SER A 4 -30.23 -29.99 -16.36
C SER A 4 -28.77 -30.07 -15.95
N PHE A 5 -27.95 -30.74 -16.78
CA PHE A 5 -26.50 -30.71 -16.64
C PHE A 5 -26.02 -29.29 -16.96
N LYS A 6 -25.89 -28.48 -15.90
CA LYS A 6 -25.35 -27.12 -15.96
C LYS A 6 -23.92 -27.21 -16.51
N LYS A 7 -23.72 -26.86 -17.79
CA LYS A 7 -22.41 -26.83 -18.43
C LYS A 7 -21.49 -25.92 -17.63
N GLN A 8 -20.48 -26.49 -17.00
CA GLN A 8 -19.52 -25.73 -16.21
C GLN A 8 -18.70 -24.86 -17.15
N ASN A 9 -18.83 -23.54 -17.01
CA ASN A 9 -18.12 -22.57 -17.84
C ASN A 9 -16.72 -22.32 -17.27
N TYR A 10 -15.87 -23.35 -17.27
CA TYR A 10 -14.51 -23.31 -16.71
C TYR A 10 -13.67 -22.14 -17.25
N VAL A 11 -13.87 -21.77 -18.52
CA VAL A 11 -13.19 -20.63 -19.14
C VAL A 11 -13.54 -19.31 -18.44
N LYS A 12 -14.81 -19.11 -18.06
CA LYS A 12 -15.23 -17.90 -17.34
C LYS A 12 -14.63 -17.88 -15.93
N SER A 13 -14.65 -19.01 -15.23
CA SER A 13 -14.06 -19.13 -13.90
C SER A 13 -12.55 -18.91 -13.92
N PHE A 14 -11.85 -19.41 -14.94
CA PHE A 14 -10.43 -19.21 -15.15
C PHE A 14 -10.11 -17.73 -15.40
N LEU A 15 -10.84 -17.07 -16.29
CA LEU A 15 -10.66 -15.64 -16.57
C LEU A 15 -10.92 -14.79 -15.32
N ILE A 16 -11.97 -15.09 -14.55
CA ILE A 16 -12.26 -14.40 -13.28
C ILE A 16 -11.10 -14.60 -12.30
N GLY A 17 -10.61 -15.82 -12.12
CA GLY A 17 -9.48 -16.11 -11.23
C GLY A 17 -8.20 -15.36 -11.63
N MET A 18 -7.87 -15.37 -12.93
CA MET A 18 -6.72 -14.63 -13.46
C MET A 18 -6.84 -13.13 -13.22
N THR A 19 -8.00 -12.53 -13.55
CA THR A 19 -8.23 -11.09 -13.33
C THR A 19 -8.16 -10.71 -11.85
N ALA A 20 -8.68 -11.55 -10.95
CA ALA A 20 -8.64 -11.30 -9.51
C ALA A 20 -7.21 -11.28 -8.94
N LEU A 21 -6.28 -12.05 -9.54
CA LEU A 21 -4.88 -12.05 -9.13
C LEU A 21 -4.10 -10.87 -9.74
N THR A 22 -4.39 -10.50 -10.99
CA THR A 22 -3.61 -9.47 -11.69
C THR A 22 -4.10 -8.05 -11.40
N LEU A 23 -5.41 -7.80 -11.34
CA LEU A 23 -5.97 -6.45 -11.16
C LEU A 23 -5.42 -5.74 -9.91
N PRO A 24 -5.33 -6.38 -8.72
CA PRO A 24 -4.77 -5.71 -7.55
C PRO A 24 -3.35 -5.19 -7.80
N THR A 25 -2.49 -5.96 -8.46
CA THR A 25 -1.10 -5.56 -8.73
C THR A 25 -0.98 -4.35 -9.68
N PHE A 26 -1.91 -4.19 -10.62
CA PHE A 26 -1.95 -3.03 -11.51
C PHE A 26 -2.50 -1.78 -10.82
N PHE A 27 -3.49 -1.94 -9.92
CA PHE A 27 -4.07 -0.83 -9.17
C PHE A 27 -3.31 -0.47 -7.88
N THR A 28 -2.46 -1.35 -7.34
CA THR A 28 -1.60 -1.02 -6.19
C THR A 28 -0.46 -0.05 -6.54
N ASN A 29 -0.24 0.23 -7.84
CA ASN A 29 0.63 1.29 -8.30
C ASN A 29 -0.11 2.63 -8.52
N THR A 30 -1.34 2.78 -8.02
CA THR A 30 -1.86 4.14 -7.80
C THR A 30 -1.16 4.69 -6.59
N GLY A 31 -0.11 5.48 -6.85
CA GLY A 31 0.74 6.08 -5.84
C GLY A 31 -0.08 6.54 -4.65
N ILE A 32 0.26 6.01 -3.47
CA ILE A 32 -0.16 6.56 -2.18
C ILE A 32 -0.11 8.07 -2.36
N PRO A 33 -1.26 8.78 -2.32
CA PRO A 33 -1.28 10.19 -2.65
C PRO A 33 -0.34 10.84 -1.65
N LYS A 34 0.85 11.29 -2.11
CA LYS A 34 1.81 12.00 -1.28
C LYS A 34 1.02 13.13 -0.66
N ILE A 35 0.77 13.05 0.64
CA ILE A 35 -0.09 13.99 1.32
C ILE A 35 0.60 15.34 1.13
N LYS A 36 -0.03 16.24 0.37
CA LYS A 36 0.49 17.60 0.20
C LYS A 36 0.50 18.21 1.58
N SER A 37 1.67 18.57 2.10
CA SER A 37 1.85 19.18 3.43
C SER A 37 0.96 20.40 3.64
N GLU A 38 0.61 21.08 2.55
CA GLU A 38 -0.35 22.20 2.47
C GLU A 38 -1.77 21.83 2.92
N LYS A 39 -2.18 20.56 2.79
CA LYS A 39 -3.52 20.05 3.17
C LYS A 39 -3.56 19.40 4.55
N LEU A 40 -2.42 19.31 5.24
CA LEU A 40 -2.38 18.77 6.61
C LEU A 40 -2.96 19.78 7.59
N SER A 41 -3.78 19.31 8.53
CA SER A 41 -4.16 20.14 9.67
C SER A 41 -2.94 20.44 10.54
N ASP A 42 -2.99 21.51 11.33
CA ASP A 42 -1.83 21.93 12.14
C ASP A 42 -1.35 20.81 13.08
N GLY A 43 -2.26 20.03 13.66
CA GLY A 43 -1.91 18.86 14.48
C GLY A 43 -1.19 17.75 13.69
N GLN A 44 -1.54 17.55 12.42
CA GLN A 44 -0.87 16.57 11.57
C GLN A 44 0.52 17.05 11.11
N LYS A 45 0.70 18.36 10.87
CA LYS A 45 2.02 18.95 10.57
C LYS A 45 2.97 18.77 11.76
N VAL A 46 2.51 19.12 12.96
CA VAL A 46 3.28 18.95 14.19
C VAL A 46 3.68 17.49 14.39
N SER A 47 2.74 16.55 14.22
CA SER A 47 3.05 15.12 14.32
C SER A 47 4.11 14.69 13.30
N ALA A 48 4.06 15.20 12.06
CA ALA A 48 5.04 14.88 11.04
C ALA A 48 6.43 15.46 11.36
N ASP A 49 6.49 16.69 11.86
CA ASP A 49 7.75 17.34 12.25
C ASP A 49 8.40 16.61 13.44
N TYR A 50 7.60 16.15 14.41
CA TYR A 50 8.09 15.31 15.50
C TYR A 50 8.67 13.99 14.99
N SER A 51 7.95 13.27 14.11
CA SER A 51 8.44 12.02 13.54
C SER A 51 9.76 12.21 12.78
N ARG A 52 9.88 13.29 12.00
CA ARG A 52 11.11 13.61 11.27
C ARG A 52 12.28 13.92 12.19
N SER A 53 12.01 14.62 13.29
CA SER A 53 13.04 14.98 14.28
C SER A 53 13.57 13.73 14.99
N LEU A 54 12.69 12.78 15.34
CA LEU A 54 13.08 11.50 15.93
C LEU A 54 13.90 10.63 14.98
N GLU A 55 13.57 10.64 13.69
CA GLU A 55 14.34 9.94 12.66
C GLU A 55 15.76 10.51 12.54
N GLY A 56 15.91 11.84 12.51
CA GLY A 56 17.21 12.51 12.50
C GLY A 56 18.06 12.20 13.75
N ILE A 57 17.45 12.25 14.94
CA ILE A 57 18.15 11.87 16.19
C ILE A 57 18.61 10.42 16.13
N LYS A 58 17.80 9.51 15.61
CA LYS A 58 18.16 8.10 15.49
C LYS A 58 19.31 7.89 14.51
N GLU A 59 19.32 8.62 13.39
CA GLU A 59 20.43 8.60 12.44
C GLU A 59 21.73 9.12 13.07
N GLU A 60 21.67 10.25 13.79
CA GLU A 60 22.82 10.81 14.50
C GLU A 60 23.36 9.83 15.56
N VAL A 61 22.49 9.21 16.36
CA VAL A 61 22.90 8.22 17.36
C VAL A 61 23.59 7.03 16.71
N ASN A 62 23.03 6.49 15.62
CA ASN A 62 23.65 5.38 14.88
C ASN A 62 25.03 5.77 14.31
N TYR A 63 25.16 7.00 13.81
CA TYR A 63 26.43 7.52 13.32
C TYR A 63 27.48 7.59 14.44
N PHE A 64 27.11 8.12 15.60
CA PHE A 64 27.99 8.16 16.78
C PHE A 64 28.38 6.77 17.31
N GLU A 65 27.49 5.79 17.23
CA GLU A 65 27.79 4.41 17.61
C GLU A 65 28.74 3.71 16.63
N GLN A 66 28.69 4.06 15.35
CA GLN A 66 29.56 3.49 14.31
C GLN A 66 30.95 4.15 14.22
N GLU A 67 31.09 5.40 14.67
CA GLU A 67 32.37 6.12 14.75
C GLU A 67 33.22 5.78 16.00
N LYS A 68 32.70 4.97 16.93
CA LYS A 68 33.40 4.49 18.13
C LYS A 68 34.03 3.11 17.91
#